data_AF-A0A1F8CMY6-F1
#
_entry.id   AF-A0A1F8CMY6-F1
#
_cell.length_a   1.000
_cell.length_b   1.000
_cell.length_c   1.000
_cell.angle_alpha   90.00
_cell.angle_beta   90.00
_cell.angle_gamma   90.00
#
_symmetry.space_group_name_H-M   'P 1'
#
loop_
_entity.id
_entity.type
_entity.pdbx_description
1 polymer ?
#
loop_
_entity_poly.entity_id
_entity_poly.type
_entity_poly.pdbx_seq_one_letter_code
_entity_poly.pdbx_strand_id
1 'polypeptide(L)' 'MAISSPVLVEIGQGLSLMVGLPTIASWNSQKRPQKAKRGTFGFNTQTKSLEYWDGSGWYTAKLS' A
#
# COMPACT_ATOMS: atom_id res chain seq x y z
N MET A 1 -14.46 -9.24 -6.59
CA MET A 1 -14.68 -8.10 -5.68
C MET A 1 -13.75 -8.29 -4.50
N ALA A 2 -12.77 -7.41 -4.29
CA ALA A 2 -12.00 -7.43 -3.05
C ALA A 2 -12.93 -6.91 -1.94
N ILE A 3 -13.22 -7.75 -0.96
CA ILE A 3 -14.00 -7.37 0.21
C ILE A 3 -13.05 -6.60 1.11
N SER A 4 -13.34 -5.33 1.40
CA SER A 4 -12.55 -4.52 2.34
C SER A 4 -12.79 -5.04 3.76
N SER A 5 -12.20 -6.19 4.08
CA SER A 5 -12.25 -6.77 5.42
C SER A 5 -11.37 -5.95 6.36
N PRO A 6 -11.86 -5.58 7.55
CA PRO A 6 -11.05 -4.89 8.53
C PRO A 6 -9.89 -5.76 8.99
N VAL A 7 -8.76 -5.12 9.27
CA VAL A 7 -7.66 -5.79 9.97
C VAL A 7 -8.05 -5.88 11.44
N LEU A 8 -8.12 -7.11 11.94
CA LEU A 8 -8.39 -7.42 13.33
C LEU A 8 -7.10 -7.94 13.97
N VAL A 9 -6.75 -7.41 15.14
CA VAL A 9 -5.66 -7.91 15.97
C VAL A 9 -6.28 -8.63 17.16
N GLU A 10 -5.93 -9.90 17.34
CA GLU A 10 -6.34 -10.68 18.52
C GLU A 10 -5.63 -10.13 19.75
N ILE A 11 -6.40 -9.87 20.82
CA ILE A 11 -5.88 -9.27 22.06
C ILE A 11 -6.08 -10.18 23.28
N GLY A 12 -6.31 -11.48 23.05
CA GLY A 12 -6.56 -12.48 24.07
C GLY A 12 -8.04 -12.71 24.36
N GLN A 13 -8.34 -13.86 24.97
CA GLN A 13 -9.67 -14.21 25.51
C GLN A 13 -10.82 -14.14 24.48
N GLY A 14 -10.53 -14.35 23.19
CA GLY A 14 -11.53 -14.26 22.13
C GLY A 14 -11.92 -12.83 21.76
N LEU A 15 -11.19 -11.82 22.23
CA LEU A 15 -11.38 -10.43 21.88
C LEU A 15 -10.47 -10.01 20.72
N SER A 16 -10.92 -9.05 19.93
CA SER A 16 -10.15 -8.49 18.82
C SER A 16 -10.34 -6.99 18.71
N LEU A 17 -9.26 -6.28 18.41
CA LEU A 17 -9.28 -4.84 18.12
C LEU A 17 -9.32 -4.60 16.60
N MET A 18 -10.26 -3.79 16.14
CA MET A 18 -10.29 -3.28 14.77
C MET A 18 -9.23 -2.18 14.63
N VAL A 19 -8.15 -2.46 13.89
CA VAL A 19 -7.05 -1.49 13.71
C VAL A 19 -7.15 -0.69 12.42
N GLY A 20 -8.14 -1.01 11.57
CA GLY A 20 -8.50 -0.21 10.41
C GLY A 20 -8.87 -1.04 9.19
N LEU A 21 -9.14 -0.33 8.08
CA LEU A 21 -9.29 -0.94 6.77
C LEU A 21 -7.95 -0.88 6.03
N PRO A 22 -7.53 -1.97 5.36
CA PRO A 22 -6.31 -1.92 4.57
C PRO A 22 -6.48 -0.91 3.43
N THR A 23 -5.53 0.02 3.34
CA THR A 23 -5.42 0.95 2.22
C THR A 23 -4.18 0.61 1.40
N ILE A 24 -4.18 0.98 0.12
CA ILE A 24 -2.96 0.91 -0.69
C ILE A 24 -1.96 1.90 -0.11
N ALA A 25 -0.73 1.46 0.11
CA ALA A 25 0.35 2.33 0.56
C ALA A 25 0.48 3.54 -0.38
N SER A 26 0.70 4.73 0.18
CA SER A 26 0.80 5.95 -0.61
C SER A 26 2.00 6.79 -0.23
N TRP A 27 2.55 7.48 -1.21
CA TRP A 27 3.72 8.33 -1.06
C TRP A 27 3.71 9.44 -2.10
N ASN A 28 4.60 10.43 -1.95
CA ASN A 28 4.99 11.30 -3.05
C ASN A 28 6.33 10.81 -3.63
N SER A 29 6.80 11.41 -4.73
CA SER A 29 8.01 10.93 -5.40
C SER A 29 9.27 10.98 -4.53
N GLN A 30 9.36 11.90 -3.57
CA GLN A 30 10.48 12.04 -2.63
C GLN A 30 10.42 11.04 -1.47
N LYS A 31 9.21 10.60 -1.09
CA LYS A 31 8.94 9.65 -0.02
C LYS A 31 8.70 8.23 -0.52
N ARG A 32 9.03 7.94 -1.78
CA ARG A 32 9.07 6.56 -2.29
C ARG A 32 9.95 5.70 -1.39
N PRO A 33 9.60 4.42 -1.17
CA PRO A 33 10.44 3.51 -0.41
C PRO A 33 11.87 3.45 -0.97
N GLN A 34 12.85 3.93 -0.21
CA GLN A 34 14.26 4.00 -0.65
C GLN A 34 14.90 2.60 -0.80
N LYS A 35 14.41 1.63 -0.03
CA LYS A 35 14.83 0.22 -0.07
C LYS A 35 13.66 -0.67 -0.51
N ALA A 36 13.03 -0.30 -1.62
CA ALA A 36 11.91 -1.06 -2.18
C ALA A 36 12.36 -2.48 -2.55
N LYS A 37 11.59 -3.49 -2.12
CA LYS A 37 11.74 -4.87 -2.58
C LYS A 37 10.97 -5.04 -3.89
N ARG A 38 11.43 -5.92 -4.80
CA ARG A 38 10.66 -6.28 -6.00
C ARG A 38 9.24 -6.66 -5.58
N GLY A 39 8.24 -6.10 -6.26
CA GLY A 39 6.83 -6.27 -5.89
C GLY A 39 6.25 -5.17 -5.01
N THR A 40 7.05 -4.21 -4.56
CA THR A 40 6.51 -3.05 -3.82
C THR A 40 5.54 -2.29 -4.72
N PHE A 41 4.32 -2.09 -4.22
CA PHE A 41 3.21 -1.48 -4.95
C PHE A 41 2.55 -0.40 -4.10
N GLY A 42 2.14 0.70 -4.74
CA GLY A 42 1.44 1.77 -4.04
C GLY A 42 0.96 2.89 -4.96
N PHE A 43 0.42 3.95 -4.36
CA PHE A 43 -0.10 5.12 -5.06
C PHE A 43 0.80 6.35 -4.83
N ASN A 44 1.26 6.95 -5.93
CA ASN A 44 1.97 8.22 -5.88
C ASN A 44 0.99 9.39 -5.96
N THR A 45 0.84 10.10 -4.85
CA THR A 45 -0.10 11.21 -4.67
C THR A 45 0.27 12.45 -5.48
N GLN A 46 1.55 12.61 -5.84
CA GLN A 46 2.03 13.73 -6.64
C GLN A 46 1.75 13.53 -8.13
N THR A 47 2.01 12.34 -8.65
CA THR A 47 1.83 12.01 -10.07
C THR A 47 0.46 11.42 -10.39
N LYS A 48 -0.37 11.18 -9.37
CA LYS A 48 -1.69 10.54 -9.47
C LYS A 48 -1.62 9.20 -10.22
N SER A 49 -0.65 8.37 -9.88
CA SER A 49 -0.39 7.10 -10.55
C SER A 49 -0.21 5.97 -9.56
N LEU A 50 -0.65 4.77 -9.95
CA LEU A 50 -0.21 3.54 -9.31
C LEU A 50 1.23 3.26 -9.73
N GLU A 51 2.05 2.82 -8.78
CA GLU A 51 3.46 2.55 -8.98
C GLU A 51 3.82 1.13 -8.55
N TYR A 52 4.73 0.51 -9.29
CA TYR A 52 5.26 -0.82 -9.03
C TYR A 52 6.79 -0.81 -9.15
N TRP A 53 7.48 -1.40 -8.17
CA TRP A 53 8.94 -1.58 -8.20
C TRP A 53 9.30 -2.97 -8.71
N ASP A 54 10.01 -3.05 -9.84
CA ASP A 54 10.44 -4.31 -10.46
C ASP A 54 11.77 -4.86 -9.87
N GLY A 55 12.40 -4.12 -8.96
CA GLY A 55 13.73 -4.42 -8.44
C GLY A 55 14.83 -3.47 -8.95
N SER A 56 14.56 -2.70 -10.00
CA SER A 56 15.51 -1.79 -10.65
C SER A 56 14.95 -0.38 -10.87
N GLY A 57 13.64 -0.27 -11.11
CA GLY A 57 12.96 0.97 -11.45
C GLY A 57 11.48 0.96 -11.06
N TRP A 58 10.90 2.17 -11.06
CA TRP A 58 9.46 2.36 -10.82
C TRP A 58 8.71 2.40 -12.15
N TYR A 59 7.79 1.46 -12.33
CA TYR A 59 6.78 1.50 -13.38
C TYR A 59 5.55 2.23 -12.89
N THR A 60 4.89 2.97 -13.78
CA THR A 60 3.72 3.79 -13.41
C THR A 60 2.54 3.54 -14.33
N ALA A 61 1.36 3.44 -13.74
CA ALA A 61 0.07 3.48 -14.44
C ALA A 61 -0.68 4.73 -13.97
N LYS A 62 -0.79 5.74 -14.85
CA LYS A 62 -1.51 6.98 -14.54
C LYS A 62 -3.01 6.72 -14.50
N LEU A 63 -3.65 7.26 -13.49
CA LEU A 63 -5.10 7.28 -13.39
C LEU A 63 -5.53 8.64 -13.96
N SER A 64 -5.91 8.64 -15.24
CA SER A 64 -6.44 9.80 -15.96
C SER A 64 -7.80 10.22 -15.41
#